data_AF-A0A378B7S2-F1
#
_entry.id   AF-A0A378B7S2-F1
#
_cell.length_a   1.000
_cell.length_b   1.000
_cell.length_c   1.000
_cell.angle_alpha   90.00
_cell.angle_beta   90.00
_cell.angle_gamma   90.00
#
_symmetry.space_group_name_H-M   'P 1'
#
loop_
_entity.id
_entity.type
_entity.pdbx_description
1 polymer ?
#
loop_
_entity_poly.entity_id
_entity_poly.type
_entity_poly.pdbx_seq_one_letter_code
_entity_poly.pdbx_strand_id
1 'polypeptide(L)'
;MQYIKIHSQDNVAVALTDIAAGSVVTIDNDSVTLGQDIVRGHKFALRAIAKGENVVKYGLPIGHALADIAPGEHVHAHNTRTNLSDLDAYRYQPDLVAQPPQPADREVQIYRRANGDVGVRNELWILPTVGCVNAMARQMQNRFLKETYGAEDIDGVHLFSHTYGCSQLGDDHINTRTMLQNMVRHPKRRGGAGGWPWL
;
A
#
# COMPACT_ATOMS: atom_id res chain seq x y z
N MET A 1 14.31 6.56 19.58
CA MET A 1 12.93 7.06 19.79
C MET A 1 12.08 5.90 20.27
N GLN A 2 11.48 5.96 21.47
CA GLN A 2 10.69 4.84 22.05
C GLN A 2 9.19 4.97 21.78
N TYR A 3 8.73 6.12 21.30
CA TYR A 3 7.33 6.44 21.05
C TYR A 3 7.21 7.46 19.92
N ILE A 4 5.99 7.63 19.39
CA ILE A 4 5.67 8.61 18.35
C ILE A 4 4.28 9.23 18.57
N LYS A 5 4.21 10.57 18.50
CA LYS A 5 2.99 11.36 18.31
C LYS A 5 2.98 11.81 16.85
N ILE A 6 1.90 11.53 16.13
CA ILE A 6 1.91 11.66 14.65
C ILE A 6 1.47 13.05 14.23
N HIS A 7 0.46 13.60 14.90
CA HIS A 7 -0.05 14.93 14.65
C HIS A 7 -0.12 15.76 15.93
N SER A 8 0.03 17.07 15.82
CA SER A 8 0.05 17.99 16.99
C SER A 8 -1.23 17.95 17.82
N GLN A 9 -2.37 17.68 17.18
CA GLN A 9 -3.68 17.55 17.83
C GLN A 9 -3.92 16.18 18.51
N ASP A 10 -3.01 15.22 18.37
CA ASP A 10 -3.19 13.90 18.96
C ASP A 10 -3.18 13.98 20.49
N ASN A 11 -4.13 13.31 21.13
CA ASN A 11 -4.16 13.15 22.59
C ASN A 11 -3.63 11.79 23.06
N VAL A 12 -3.11 10.99 22.12
CA VAL A 12 -2.44 9.71 22.35
C VAL A 12 -1.14 9.64 21.57
N ALA A 13 -0.20 8.84 22.05
CA ALA A 13 0.99 8.44 21.30
C ALA A 13 1.05 6.92 21.16
N VAL A 14 1.92 6.43 20.28
CA VAL A 14 2.15 5.00 20.04
C VAL A 14 3.54 4.61 20.53
N ALA A 15 3.63 3.50 21.25
CA ALA A 15 4.92 2.92 21.64
C ALA A 15 5.61 2.24 20.44
N LEU A 16 6.89 2.55 20.21
CA LEU A 16 7.73 1.94 19.16
C LEU A 16 8.51 0.72 19.68
N THR A 17 8.63 0.61 21.01
CA THR A 17 9.21 -0.51 21.76
C THR A 17 8.27 -0.85 22.92
N ASP A 18 8.51 -1.95 23.62
CA ASP A 18 7.87 -2.17 24.91
C ASP A 18 8.43 -1.14 25.91
N ILE A 19 7.54 -0.51 26.69
CA ILE A 19 7.90 0.52 27.66
C ILE A 19 7.35 0.10 29.02
N ALA A 20 8.23 0.00 30.02
CA ALA A 20 7.85 -0.41 31.35
C ALA A 20 7.07 0.67 32.11
N ALA A 21 6.20 0.25 33.02
CA ALA A 21 5.54 1.12 33.98
C ALA A 21 6.56 1.98 34.75
N GLY A 22 6.17 3.22 35.08
CA GLY A 22 7.03 4.21 35.72
C GLY A 22 7.96 4.97 34.77
N SER A 23 8.05 4.57 33.50
CA SER A 23 8.81 5.33 32.49
C SER A 23 8.18 6.70 32.26
N VAL A 24 9.01 7.73 32.14
CA VAL A 24 8.59 9.09 31.79
C VAL A 24 8.76 9.30 30.28
N VAL A 25 7.66 9.69 29.64
CA VAL A 25 7.57 10.04 28.22
C VAL A 25 7.48 11.56 28.11
N THR A 26 8.30 12.18 27.26
CA THR A 26 8.29 13.63 27.02
C THR A 26 7.98 13.94 25.56
N ILE A 27 6.89 14.66 25.30
CA ILE A 27 6.43 15.03 23.96
C ILE A 27 5.96 16.50 24.00
N ASP A 28 6.39 17.31 23.02
CA ASP A 28 6.01 18.73 22.90
C ASP A 28 6.23 19.57 24.18
N ASN A 29 7.26 19.23 24.96
CA ASN A 29 7.62 19.77 26.29
C ASN A 29 6.75 19.29 27.47
N ASP A 30 5.71 18.50 27.24
CA ASP A 30 4.91 17.88 28.29
C ASP A 30 5.50 16.52 28.67
N SER A 31 5.46 16.18 29.97
CA SER A 31 5.93 14.88 30.47
C SER A 31 4.79 14.09 31.10
N VAL A 32 4.74 12.80 30.78
CA VAL A 32 3.74 11.86 31.26
C VAL A 32 4.43 10.60 31.76
N THR A 33 4.07 10.17 32.97
CA THR A 33 4.54 8.90 33.54
C THR A 33 3.56 7.78 33.19
N LEU A 34 4.06 6.66 32.67
CA LEU A 34 3.22 5.52 32.33
C LEU A 34 2.83 4.74 33.59
N GLY A 35 1.53 4.56 33.82
CA GLY A 35 1.00 3.82 34.98
C GLY A 35 1.14 2.30 34.87
N GLN A 36 1.36 1.79 33.65
CA GLN A 36 1.46 0.38 33.33
C GLN A 36 2.42 0.15 32.16
N ASP A 37 2.80 -1.11 31.95
CA ASP A 37 3.56 -1.52 30.78
C ASP A 37 2.77 -1.26 29.50
N ILE A 38 3.42 -0.64 28.51
CA ILE A 38 2.86 -0.40 27.18
C ILE A 38 3.65 -1.23 26.17
N VAL A 39 2.98 -2.19 25.56
CA VAL A 39 3.57 -3.04 24.52
C VAL A 39 3.78 -2.24 23.24
N ARG A 40 4.82 -2.57 22.48
CA ARG A 40 5.08 -2.02 21.15
C ARG A 40 3.82 -2.03 20.28
N GLY A 41 3.55 -0.91 19.62
CA GLY A 41 2.40 -0.71 18.73
C GLY A 41 1.12 -0.28 19.45
N HIS A 42 1.08 -0.36 20.78
CA HIS A 42 -0.08 0.07 21.55
C HIS A 42 -0.05 1.58 21.83
N LYS A 43 -1.23 2.13 22.15
CA LYS A 43 -1.40 3.56 22.39
C LYS A 43 -1.37 3.85 23.89
N PHE A 44 -0.90 5.02 24.27
CA PHE A 44 -1.05 5.55 25.62
C PHE A 44 -1.51 7.01 25.58
N ALA A 45 -2.21 7.45 26.62
CA ALA A 45 -2.77 8.79 26.69
C ALA A 45 -1.69 9.82 27.02
N LEU A 46 -1.70 10.97 26.33
CA LEU A 46 -0.79 12.09 26.61
C LEU A 46 -1.39 13.09 27.60
N ARG A 47 -2.69 13.02 27.82
CA ARG A 47 -3.45 13.83 28.77
C ARG A 47 -4.63 13.03 29.27
N ALA A 48 -5.36 13.56 30.27
CA ALA A 48 -6.63 12.96 30.67
C ALA A 48 -7.62 13.01 29.51
N ILE A 49 -8.36 11.92 29.31
CA ILE A 49 -9.44 11.79 28.32
C ILE A 49 -10.68 11.34 29.09
N ALA A 50 -11.70 12.19 29.16
CA ALA A 50 -12.91 11.87 29.91
C ALA A 50 -13.73 10.78 29.19
N LYS A 51 -14.57 10.05 29.94
CA LYS A 51 -15.52 9.11 29.36
C LYS A 51 -16.38 9.79 28.28
N GLY A 52 -16.45 9.17 27.10
CA GLY A 52 -17.15 9.69 25.93
C GLY A 52 -16.35 10.70 25.11
N GLU A 53 -15.22 11.21 25.61
CA GLU A 53 -14.34 12.10 24.85
C GLU A 53 -13.64 11.34 23.73
N ASN A 54 -13.38 12.05 22.62
CA ASN A 54 -12.69 11.48 21.47
C ASN A 54 -11.23 11.14 21.78
N VAL A 55 -10.82 9.96 21.33
CA VAL A 55 -9.42 9.58 21.18
C VAL A 55 -8.98 10.05 19.81
N VAL A 56 -8.01 10.97 19.77
CA VAL A 56 -7.55 11.66 18.56
C VAL A 56 -6.18 11.16 18.17
N LYS A 57 -6.07 10.63 16.94
CA LYS A 57 -4.82 10.15 16.33
C LYS A 57 -4.79 10.55 14.86
N TYR A 58 -3.62 10.93 14.34
CA TYR A 58 -3.48 11.51 12.98
C TYR A 58 -4.27 12.84 12.81
N GLY A 59 -4.55 13.54 13.91
CA GLY A 59 -5.40 14.73 13.91
C GLY A 59 -6.89 14.45 13.73
N LEU A 60 -7.32 13.19 13.80
CA LEU A 60 -8.72 12.79 13.58
C LEU A 60 -9.26 11.98 14.77
N PRO A 61 -10.56 12.09 15.09
CA PRO A 61 -11.19 11.25 16.11
C PRO A 61 -11.30 9.80 15.59
N ILE A 62 -10.55 8.88 16.19
CA ILE A 62 -10.55 7.45 15.79
C ILE A 62 -11.55 6.62 16.60
N GLY A 63 -12.10 7.21 17.66
CA GLY A 63 -13.00 6.57 18.61
C GLY A 63 -13.26 7.45 19.81
N HIS A 64 -13.96 6.93 20.81
CA HIS A 64 -14.22 7.57 22.09
C HIS A 64 -13.82 6.68 23.27
N ALA A 65 -13.57 7.31 24.43
CA ALA A 65 -13.25 6.62 25.66
C ALA A 65 -14.51 5.99 26.31
N LEU A 66 -14.42 4.76 26.79
CA LEU A 66 -15.51 4.05 27.48
C LEU A 66 -15.56 4.34 28.99
N ALA A 67 -14.46 4.84 29.53
CA ALA A 67 -14.28 5.31 30.90
C ALA A 67 -13.31 6.52 30.89
N ASP A 68 -13.12 7.17 32.02
CA ASP A 68 -12.06 8.17 32.16
C ASP A 68 -10.70 7.47 32.01
N ILE A 69 -9.81 8.04 31.19
CA ILE A 69 -8.47 7.53 30.92
C ILE A 69 -7.47 8.55 31.47
N ALA A 70 -6.60 8.10 32.38
CA ALA A 70 -5.57 8.94 32.97
C ALA A 70 -4.41 9.20 32.00
N PRO A 71 -3.65 10.30 32.15
CA PRO A 71 -2.39 10.48 31.43
C PRO A 71 -1.47 9.28 31.65
N GLY A 72 -0.88 8.76 30.57
CA GLY A 72 0.05 7.63 30.59
C GLY A 72 -0.63 6.26 30.63
N GLU A 73 -1.96 6.22 30.70
CA GLU A 73 -2.71 4.99 30.68
C GLU A 73 -2.73 4.36 29.27
N HIS A 74 -2.70 3.04 29.23
CA HIS A 74 -2.81 2.22 28.02
C HIS A 74 -4.19 2.39 27.35
N VAL A 75 -4.21 2.89 26.12
CA VAL A 75 -5.42 3.15 25.35
C VAL A 75 -5.66 2.04 24.32
N HIS A 76 -6.64 1.16 24.59
CA HIS A 76 -6.94 0.02 23.74
C HIS A 76 -8.42 -0.38 23.77
N ALA A 77 -8.79 -1.50 23.14
CA ALA A 77 -10.19 -1.91 22.98
C ALA A 77 -10.96 -2.09 24.30
N HIS A 78 -10.27 -2.25 25.44
CA HIS A 78 -10.90 -2.38 26.75
C HIS A 78 -11.44 -1.05 27.29
N ASN A 79 -10.82 0.09 26.96
CA ASN A 79 -11.21 1.42 27.43
C ASN A 79 -11.58 2.39 26.29
N THR A 80 -11.59 1.93 25.04
CA THR A 80 -11.98 2.73 23.87
C THR A 80 -12.81 1.95 22.88
N ARG A 81 -13.65 2.66 22.14
CA ARG A 81 -14.46 2.10 21.04
C ARG A 81 -14.37 3.01 19.82
N THR A 82 -14.33 2.41 18.63
CA THR A 82 -14.33 3.18 17.37
C THR A 82 -15.65 3.92 17.18
N ASN A 83 -15.61 5.04 16.47
CA ASN A 83 -16.80 5.82 16.10
C ASN A 83 -17.42 5.37 14.76
N LEU A 84 -16.91 4.30 14.14
CA LEU A 84 -17.48 3.75 12.90
C LEU A 84 -18.93 3.30 13.13
N SER A 85 -19.82 3.71 12.22
CA SER A 85 -21.21 3.26 12.20
C SER A 85 -21.59 2.71 10.82
N ASP A 86 -22.65 1.91 10.75
CA ASP A 86 -23.07 1.24 9.50
C ASP A 86 -23.55 2.22 8.41
N LEU A 87 -23.95 3.44 8.80
CA LEU A 87 -24.59 4.43 7.93
C LEU A 87 -23.99 5.84 8.14
N ASP A 88 -22.66 5.94 8.03
CA ASP A 88 -22.00 7.24 8.05
C ASP A 88 -22.27 8.00 6.73
N ALA A 89 -22.90 9.17 6.84
CA ALA A 89 -23.09 10.07 5.70
C ALA A 89 -21.74 10.71 5.31
N TYR A 90 -21.06 10.11 4.32
CA TYR A 90 -19.83 10.67 3.78
C TYR A 90 -20.11 11.81 2.80
N ARG A 91 -19.44 12.95 3.00
CA ARG A 91 -19.39 14.05 2.03
C ARG A 91 -17.94 14.40 1.73
N TYR A 92 -17.53 14.25 0.48
CA TYR A 92 -16.22 14.71 0.02
C TYR A 92 -16.16 16.25 0.06
N GLN A 93 -15.28 16.78 0.91
CA GLN A 93 -14.95 18.20 1.00
C GLN A 93 -13.43 18.32 0.98
N PRO A 94 -12.82 18.48 -0.20
CA PRO A 94 -11.37 18.56 -0.30
C PRO A 94 -10.87 19.87 0.32
N ASP A 95 -9.86 19.76 1.18
CA ASP A 95 -9.01 20.89 1.55
C ASP A 95 -7.85 20.96 0.53
N LEU A 96 -7.94 21.90 -0.40
CA LEU A 96 -6.95 22.06 -1.47
C LEU A 96 -5.74 22.81 -0.94
N VAL A 97 -4.78 22.06 -0.41
CA VAL A 97 -3.48 22.60 0.00
C VAL A 97 -2.65 22.90 -1.25
N ALA A 98 -2.09 24.12 -1.32
CA ALA A 98 -1.16 24.49 -2.37
C ALA A 98 0.04 23.53 -2.36
N GLN A 99 0.31 22.89 -3.50
CA GLN A 99 1.44 21.98 -3.58
C GLN A 99 2.75 22.77 -3.51
N PRO A 100 3.76 22.27 -2.79
CA PRO A 100 5.09 22.84 -2.87
C PRO A 100 5.58 22.81 -4.32
N PRO A 101 6.48 23.73 -4.71
CA PRO A 101 7.03 23.76 -6.05
C PRO A 101 7.64 22.40 -6.40
N GLN A 102 7.31 21.89 -7.58
CA GLN A 102 7.85 20.63 -8.06
C GLN A 102 9.37 20.77 -8.23
N PRO A 103 10.18 19.83 -7.71
CA PRO A 103 11.61 19.82 -7.98
C PRO A 103 11.86 19.69 -9.48
N ALA A 104 12.99 20.21 -9.95
CA ALA A 104 13.37 20.11 -11.35
C ALA A 104 13.41 18.66 -11.85
N ASP A 105 13.10 18.48 -13.13
CA ASP A 105 13.17 17.17 -13.78
C ASP A 105 14.57 16.57 -13.66
N ARG A 106 14.60 15.25 -13.48
CA ARG A 106 15.84 14.48 -13.39
C ARG A 106 15.93 13.58 -14.61
N GLU A 107 17.13 13.49 -15.20
CA GLU A 107 17.37 12.51 -16.24
C GLU A 107 17.25 11.10 -15.66
N VAL A 108 16.45 10.26 -16.33
CA VAL A 108 16.23 8.86 -15.97
C VAL A 108 16.30 8.01 -17.23
N GLN A 109 16.85 6.79 -17.10
CA GLN A 109 16.92 5.84 -18.20
C GLN A 109 15.53 5.27 -18.48
N ILE A 110 15.08 5.39 -19.73
CA ILE A 110 13.72 5.03 -20.14
C ILE A 110 13.68 4.34 -21.51
N TYR A 111 12.63 3.56 -21.73
CA TYR A 111 12.32 2.91 -23.01
C TYR A 111 11.08 3.59 -23.62
N ARG A 112 11.30 4.40 -24.66
CA ARG A 112 10.20 5.03 -25.42
C ARG A 112 9.55 4.00 -26.33
N ARG A 113 8.21 3.96 -26.33
CA ARG A 113 7.41 3.04 -27.15
C ARG A 113 6.86 3.78 -28.36
N ALA A 114 6.58 3.04 -29.44
CA ALA A 114 6.06 3.62 -30.69
C ALA A 114 4.70 4.31 -30.53
N ASN A 115 3.92 3.94 -29.52
CA ASN A 115 2.63 4.57 -29.20
C ASN A 115 2.77 5.84 -28.32
N GLY A 116 3.99 6.27 -28.00
CA GLY A 116 4.27 7.45 -27.17
C GLY A 116 4.43 7.14 -25.68
N ASP A 117 4.08 5.94 -25.23
CA ASP A 117 4.25 5.55 -23.84
C ASP A 117 5.73 5.36 -23.45
N VAL A 118 6.00 5.43 -22.15
CA VAL A 118 7.36 5.28 -21.60
C VAL A 118 7.41 4.14 -20.60
N GLY A 119 8.27 3.15 -20.86
CA GLY A 119 8.61 2.09 -19.93
C GLY A 119 9.86 2.42 -19.13
N VAL A 120 9.88 2.11 -17.83
CA VAL A 120 11.09 2.17 -16.97
C VAL A 120 11.83 0.84 -16.92
N ARG A 121 11.33 -0.17 -17.65
CA ARG A 121 11.93 -1.48 -17.86
C ARG A 121 11.59 -1.98 -19.26
N ASN A 122 12.41 -2.87 -19.78
CA ASN A 122 12.25 -3.55 -21.05
C ASN A 122 12.16 -5.06 -20.81
N GLU A 123 10.94 -5.54 -20.61
CA GLU A 123 10.66 -6.93 -20.24
C GLU A 123 9.90 -7.67 -21.37
N LEU A 124 10.19 -8.95 -21.60
CA LEU A 124 9.39 -9.79 -22.50
C LEU A 124 8.27 -10.47 -21.70
N TRP A 125 7.01 -10.20 -22.02
CA TRP A 125 5.87 -10.79 -21.31
C TRP A 125 5.16 -11.83 -22.18
N ILE A 126 4.95 -13.01 -21.62
CA ILE A 126 4.13 -14.09 -22.20
C ILE A 126 2.79 -14.08 -21.46
N LEU A 127 1.71 -13.83 -22.21
CA LEU A 127 0.36 -13.63 -21.70
C LEU A 127 -0.60 -14.65 -22.30
N PRO A 128 -0.72 -15.86 -21.72
CA PRO A 128 -1.76 -16.81 -22.09
C PRO A 128 -3.16 -16.21 -21.99
N THR A 129 -3.96 -16.35 -23.04
CA THR A 129 -5.37 -15.92 -23.04
C THR A 129 -6.29 -16.95 -22.38
N VAL A 130 -5.82 -18.18 -22.16
CA VAL A 130 -6.55 -19.28 -21.52
C VAL A 130 -5.64 -20.10 -20.60
N GLY A 131 -6.21 -20.72 -19.57
CA GLY A 131 -5.46 -21.50 -18.58
C GLY A 131 -4.77 -22.75 -19.14
N CYS A 132 -5.36 -23.41 -20.14
CA CYS A 132 -4.86 -24.69 -20.68
C CYS A 132 -3.44 -24.60 -21.27
N VAL A 133 -3.01 -23.43 -21.73
CA VAL A 133 -1.69 -23.25 -22.36
C VAL A 133 -0.60 -22.77 -21.39
N ASN A 134 -0.92 -22.60 -20.11
CA ASN A 134 0.05 -22.12 -19.10
C ASN A 134 1.30 -23.02 -19.01
N ALA A 135 1.12 -24.34 -19.04
CA ALA A 135 2.23 -25.29 -18.96
C ALA A 135 3.14 -25.20 -20.19
N MET A 136 2.55 -25.09 -21.39
CA MET A 136 3.29 -24.91 -22.64
C MET A 136 4.04 -23.58 -22.66
N ALA A 137 3.38 -22.49 -22.24
CA ALA A 137 4.01 -21.17 -22.16
C ALA A 137 5.21 -21.16 -21.20
N ARG A 138 5.15 -21.92 -20.10
CA ARG A 138 6.28 -22.09 -19.17
C ARG A 138 7.43 -22.84 -19.80
N GLN A 139 7.15 -23.89 -20.56
CA GLN A 139 8.19 -24.62 -21.30
C GLN A 139 8.85 -23.72 -22.36
N MET A 140 8.06 -22.92 -23.08
CA MET A 140 8.57 -21.94 -24.06
C MET A 140 9.48 -20.91 -23.38
N GLN A 141 9.06 -20.34 -22.25
CA GLN A 141 9.86 -19.41 -21.45
C GLN A 141 11.20 -20.02 -21.04
N ASN A 142 11.18 -21.22 -20.45
CA ASN A 142 12.38 -21.91 -19.98
C ASN A 142 13.33 -22.23 -21.13
N ARG A 143 12.79 -22.66 -22.28
CA ARG A 143 13.57 -22.93 -23.48
C ARG A 143 14.23 -21.66 -24.02
N PHE A 144 13.46 -20.58 -24.16
CA PHE A 144 13.96 -19.29 -24.60
C PHE A 144 15.12 -18.83 -23.71
N LEU A 145 14.94 -18.81 -22.39
CA LEU A 145 15.99 -18.42 -21.44
C LEU A 145 17.24 -19.30 -21.55
N LYS A 146 17.08 -20.60 -21.81
CA LYS A 146 18.24 -21.50 -22.01
C LYS A 146 18.99 -21.19 -23.31
N GLU A 147 18.29 -20.94 -24.40
CA GLU A 147 18.86 -20.66 -25.71
C GLU A 147 19.50 -19.26 -25.79
N THR A 148 18.99 -18.30 -25.00
CA THR A 148 19.49 -16.92 -24.95
C THR A 148 20.41 -16.65 -23.76
N TYR A 149 20.88 -17.68 -23.07
CA TYR A 149 21.74 -17.55 -21.88
C TYR A 149 21.17 -16.59 -20.81
N GLY A 150 19.85 -16.63 -20.61
CA GLY A 150 19.14 -15.80 -19.63
C GLY A 150 18.56 -14.50 -20.20
N ALA A 151 18.80 -14.18 -21.48
CA ALA A 151 18.35 -12.94 -22.13
C ALA A 151 18.86 -11.68 -21.40
N GLU A 152 20.19 -11.58 -21.25
CA GLU A 152 20.87 -10.52 -20.48
C GLU A 152 20.64 -9.10 -21.03
N ASP A 153 20.13 -8.96 -22.27
CA ASP A 153 19.82 -7.68 -22.93
C ASP A 153 18.48 -7.06 -22.50
N ILE A 154 17.68 -7.78 -21.70
CA ILE A 154 16.39 -7.33 -21.19
C ILE A 154 16.27 -7.50 -19.68
N ASP A 155 15.39 -6.71 -19.08
CA ASP A 155 15.21 -6.70 -17.62
C ASP A 155 14.52 -7.98 -17.10
N GLY A 156 13.90 -8.76 -17.98
CA GLY A 156 13.31 -10.03 -17.62
C GLY A 156 12.37 -10.63 -18.66
N VAL A 157 12.17 -11.93 -18.56
CA VAL A 157 11.14 -12.69 -19.29
C VAL A 157 10.12 -13.19 -18.29
N HIS A 158 8.86 -12.77 -18.41
CA HIS A 158 7.82 -13.08 -17.43
C HIS A 158 6.64 -13.80 -18.08
N LEU A 159 6.25 -14.92 -17.48
CA LEU A 159 5.00 -15.60 -17.77
C LEU A 159 3.95 -15.18 -16.74
N PHE A 160 2.91 -14.49 -17.19
CA PHE A 160 1.75 -14.21 -16.35
C PHE A 160 0.66 -15.23 -16.65
N SER A 161 0.65 -16.33 -15.89
CA SER A 161 -0.27 -17.43 -16.10
C SER A 161 -1.72 -17.00 -15.98
N HIS A 162 -2.57 -17.49 -16.88
CA HIS A 162 -3.99 -17.24 -16.85
C HIS A 162 -4.62 -18.02 -15.68
N THR A 163 -5.34 -17.35 -14.79
CA THR A 163 -5.81 -17.93 -13.51
C THR A 163 -7.17 -18.61 -13.58
N TYR A 164 -7.90 -18.45 -14.69
CA TYR A 164 -9.27 -18.92 -14.81
C TYR A 164 -9.43 -20.11 -15.78
N GLY A 165 -10.49 -20.89 -15.55
CA GLY A 165 -10.92 -21.94 -16.45
C GLY A 165 -11.78 -21.41 -17.61
N CYS A 166 -12.10 -22.27 -18.57
CA CYS A 166 -12.78 -21.88 -19.82
C CYS A 166 -14.25 -21.43 -19.68
N SER A 167 -14.84 -21.49 -18.48
CA SER A 167 -16.28 -21.24 -18.25
C SER A 167 -16.58 -19.85 -17.67
N GLN A 168 -15.78 -18.83 -18.01
CA GLN A 168 -16.04 -17.46 -17.57
C GLN A 168 -17.22 -16.86 -18.34
N LEU A 169 -18.14 -16.22 -17.63
CA LEU A 169 -19.33 -15.58 -18.18
C LEU A 169 -19.54 -14.22 -17.50
N GLY A 170 -20.34 -13.36 -18.13
CA GLY A 170 -20.71 -12.05 -17.57
C GLY A 170 -19.49 -11.20 -17.20
N ASP A 171 -19.55 -10.60 -16.02
CA ASP A 171 -18.56 -9.63 -15.54
C ASP A 171 -17.17 -10.26 -15.37
N ASP A 172 -17.06 -11.54 -15.01
CA ASP A 172 -15.77 -12.23 -14.88
C ASP A 172 -15.01 -12.29 -16.20
N HIS A 173 -15.73 -12.57 -17.29
CA HIS A 173 -15.14 -12.58 -18.63
C HIS A 173 -14.72 -11.16 -19.06
N ILE A 174 -15.55 -10.15 -18.79
CA ILE A 174 -15.25 -8.75 -19.12
C ILE A 174 -14.02 -8.25 -18.36
N ASN A 175 -13.94 -8.54 -17.06
CA ASN A 175 -12.82 -8.15 -16.21
C ASN A 175 -11.52 -8.82 -16.66
N THR A 176 -11.56 -10.13 -16.92
CA THR A 176 -10.38 -10.89 -17.37
C THR A 176 -9.87 -10.39 -18.72
N ARG A 177 -10.78 -10.17 -19.69
CA ARG A 177 -10.44 -9.59 -20.99
C ARG A 177 -9.80 -8.21 -20.83
N THR A 178 -10.37 -7.35 -19.99
CA THR A 178 -9.88 -5.98 -19.77
C THR A 178 -8.50 -5.99 -19.11
N MET A 179 -8.29 -6.86 -18.12
CA MET A 179 -6.99 -7.04 -17.47
C MET A 179 -5.93 -7.48 -18.46
N LEU A 180 -6.19 -8.52 -19.27
CA LEU A 180 -5.25 -9.00 -20.28
C LEU A 180 -4.93 -7.91 -21.33
N GLN A 181 -5.93 -7.16 -21.78
CA GLN A 181 -5.72 -6.03 -22.70
C GLN A 181 -4.82 -4.94 -22.09
N ASN A 182 -5.04 -4.59 -20.82
CA ASN A 182 -4.21 -3.62 -20.11
C ASN A 182 -2.77 -4.12 -19.93
N MET A 183 -2.58 -5.42 -19.65
CA MET A 183 -1.25 -6.03 -19.56
C MET A 183 -0.53 -6.00 -20.91
N VAL A 184 -1.22 -6.28 -22.02
CA VAL A 184 -0.65 -6.17 -23.37
C VAL A 184 -0.27 -4.72 -23.71
N ARG A 185 -1.01 -3.73 -23.20
CA ARG A 185 -0.71 -2.31 -23.44
C ARG A 185 0.29 -1.71 -22.46
N HIS A 186 0.73 -2.47 -21.45
CA HIS A 186 1.58 -1.95 -20.40
C HIS A 186 2.96 -1.51 -20.94
N PRO A 187 3.46 -0.30 -20.64
CA PRO A 187 4.68 0.25 -21.26
C PRO A 187 5.97 -0.51 -20.93
N LYS A 188 6.01 -1.28 -19.83
CA LYS A 188 7.18 -2.12 -19.50
C LYS A 188 7.31 -3.35 -20.40
N ARG A 189 6.20 -3.82 -20.96
CA ARG A 189 6.26 -4.90 -21.94
C ARG A 189 7.00 -4.37 -23.16
N ARG A 190 7.97 -5.15 -23.63
CA ARG A 190 8.62 -4.97 -24.92
C ARG A 190 7.55 -5.11 -26.00
N GLY A 191 7.03 -3.97 -26.45
CA GLY A 191 6.10 -3.87 -27.57
C GLY A 191 6.86 -4.01 -28.88
N GLY A 192 6.48 -4.98 -29.71
CA GLY A 192 6.90 -4.99 -31.11
C GLY A 192 6.12 -3.92 -31.87
N ALA A 193 6.79 -2.85 -32.27
CA ALA A 193 6.51 -2.17 -33.52
C ALA A 193 7.55 -2.71 -34.51
N GLY A 194 7.16 -3.70 -35.31
CA GLY A 194 8.06 -4.48 -36.16
C GLY A 194 7.92 -5.96 -35.89
N GLY A 195 7.46 -6.69 -36.91
CA GLY A 195 7.18 -8.12 -36.84
C GLY A 195 8.32 -8.92 -36.23
N TRP A 196 7.96 -9.82 -35.33
CA TRP A 196 8.75 -11.03 -35.13
C TRP A 196 8.58 -11.87 -36.40
N PRO A 197 9.63 -12.15 -37.20
CA PRO A 197 9.47 -12.82 -38.49
C PRO A 197 9.16 -14.32 -38.39
N TRP A 198 8.84 -14.83 -37.19
CA TRP A 198 8.70 -16.27 -36.91
C TRP A 198 7.43 -16.62 -36.15
N LEU A 199 6.33 -15.92 -36.45
CA LEU A 199 4.97 -16.42 -36.29
C LEU A 199 4.21 -16.24 -37.61
#